data_AF-A0A9E4KRJ2-F1
#
_entry.id   AF-A0A9E4KRJ2-F1
#
_cell.length_a   1.000
_cell.length_b   1.000
_cell.length_c   1.000
_cell.angle_alpha   90.00
_cell.angle_beta   90.00
_cell.angle_gamma   90.00
#
_symmetry.space_group_name_H-M   'P 1'
#
loop_
_entity.id
_entity.type
_entity.pdbx_description
1 polymer ?
#
loop_
_entity_poly.entity_id
_entity_poly.type
_entity_poly.pdbx_seq_one_letter_code
_entity_poly.pdbx_strand_id
1 'polypeptide(L)'
;MRTTLTIDDDIADALKEQARLQDRPFKQVVNDMLRRGLSPAAVREPVPEYRIVPNSSQLIQGVDPLKLNQLDDELQAGETASRPVQG
;
A
#
# COMPACT_ATOMS: atom_id res chain seq x y z
N MET A 1 12.97 38.58 -5.69
CA MET A 1 12.20 39.76 -5.22
C MET A 1 12.22 39.81 -3.71
N ARG A 2 12.15 41.01 -3.08
CA ARG A 2 11.98 41.18 -1.64
C ARG A 2 10.58 41.76 -1.39
N THR A 3 9.80 41.07 -0.58
CA THR A 3 8.40 41.41 -0.27
C THR A 3 8.23 41.41 1.24
N THR A 4 7.40 42.32 1.75
CA THR A 4 6.95 42.29 3.14
C THR A 4 5.54 41.69 3.14
N LEU A 5 5.33 40.65 3.93
CA LEU A 5 4.05 39.94 4.07
C LEU A 5 3.71 39.88 5.55
N THR A 6 2.46 40.14 5.89
CA THR A 6 1.92 39.86 7.22
C THR A 6 1.45 38.41 7.25
N ILE A 7 1.87 37.65 8.26
CA ILE A 7 1.44 36.28 8.52
C ILE A 7 0.97 36.20 9.97
N ASP A 8 0.01 35.31 10.23
CA ASP A 8 -0.50 35.08 11.57
C ASP A 8 0.58 34.45 12.48
N ASP A 9 0.47 34.67 13.79
CA ASP A 9 1.48 34.28 14.78
C ASP A 9 1.69 32.76 14.82
N ASP A 10 0.62 31.98 14.65
CA ASP A 10 0.65 30.52 14.60
C ASP A 10 1.46 30.00 13.40
N ILE A 11 1.29 30.61 12.22
CA ILE A 11 2.05 30.31 11.01
C ILE A 11 3.53 30.70 11.22
N ALA A 12 3.79 31.87 11.80
CA ALA A 12 5.15 32.34 12.06
C ALA A 12 5.90 31.38 12.98
N ASP A 13 5.25 30.90 14.05
CA ASP A 13 5.84 29.98 15.01
C ASP A 13 6.05 28.58 14.41
N ALA A 14 5.08 28.08 13.63
CA ALA A 14 5.24 26.83 12.90
C ALA A 14 6.45 26.88 11.94
N LEU A 15 6.63 27.98 11.21
CA LEU A 15 7.78 28.16 10.31
C LEU A 15 9.11 28.24 11.06
N LYS A 16 9.16 28.88 12.24
CA LYS A 16 10.36 28.94 13.09
C LYS A 16 10.73 27.55 13.61
N GLU A 17 9.75 26.79 14.09
CA GLU A 17 9.99 25.41 14.56
C GLU A 17 10.48 24.52 13.43
N GLN A 18 9.89 24.63 12.23
CA GLN A 18 10.38 23.88 11.06
C GLN A 18 11.81 24.26 10.66
N ALA A 19 12.17 25.55 10.74
CA ALA A 19 13.55 26.00 10.50
C ALA A 19 14.54 25.42 11.51
N ARG A 20 14.15 25.39 12.79
CA ARG A 20 14.95 24.81 13.88
C ARG A 20 15.12 23.31 13.73
N LEU A 21 14.03 22.57 13.42
CA LEU A 21 14.06 21.12 13.26
C LEU A 21 14.88 20.66 12.06
N GLN A 22 14.88 21.43 10.98
CA GLN A 22 15.61 21.10 9.76
C GLN A 22 17.05 21.63 9.75
N ASP A 23 17.44 22.44 10.75
CA ASP A 23 18.70 23.21 10.77
C ASP A 23 18.90 24.03 9.48
N ARG A 24 17.85 24.76 9.08
CA ARG A 24 17.82 25.53 7.83
C ARG A 24 17.47 26.98 8.07
N PRO A 25 17.99 27.93 7.27
CA PRO A 25 17.64 29.33 7.39
C PRO A 25 16.13 29.56 7.22
N PHE A 26 15.53 30.36 8.10
CA PHE A 26 14.08 30.67 8.10
C PHE A 26 13.56 31.07 6.71
N LYS A 27 14.28 31.94 6.00
CA LYS A 27 13.93 32.35 4.63
C LYS A 27 13.85 31.17 3.65
N GLN A 28 14.72 30.18 3.75
CA GLN A 28 14.68 29.02 2.86
C GLN A 28 13.42 28.19 3.14
N VAL A 29 13.13 27.92 4.41
CA VAL A 29 11.94 27.16 4.82
C VAL A 29 10.66 27.87 4.37
N VAL A 30 10.56 29.19 4.57
CA VAL A 30 9.40 29.98 4.12
C VAL A 30 9.21 29.86 2.61
N ASN A 31 10.27 30.05 1.82
CA ASN A 31 10.15 29.97 0.36
C ASN A 31 9.81 28.56 -0.12
N ASP A 32 10.38 27.51 0.50
CA ASP A 32 10.07 26.13 0.15
C ASP A 32 8.62 25.79 0.45
N MET A 33 8.10 26.20 1.61
CA MET A 33 6.70 25.98 1.97
C MET A 33 5.76 26.72 1.03
N LEU A 34 6.07 27.98 0.67
CA LEU A 34 5.30 28.72 -0.34
C LEU A 34 5.33 28.03 -1.71
N ARG A 35 6.50 27.55 -2.17
CA ARG A 35 6.62 26.81 -3.43
C ARG A 35 5.80 25.52 -3.42
N ARG A 36 5.83 24.78 -2.30
CA ARG A 36 5.02 23.56 -2.13
C ARG A 36 3.53 23.88 -2.15
N GLY A 37 3.10 24.93 -1.46
CA GLY A 37 1.70 25.35 -1.41
C GLY A 37 1.17 25.89 -2.74
N LEU A 38 2.03 26.49 -3.56
CA LEU A 38 1.69 26.97 -4.91
C LEU A 38 1.88 25.92 -6.00
N SER A 39 2.45 24.76 -5.68
CA SER A 39 2.66 23.69 -6.66
C SER A 39 1.32 23.10 -7.09
N PRO A 40 1.01 23.02 -8.39
CA PRO A 40 -0.23 22.42 -8.87
C PRO A 40 -0.35 20.93 -8.49
N ALA A 41 0.77 20.25 -8.23
CA ALA A 41 0.78 18.87 -7.72
C ALA A 41 0.38 18.74 -6.23
N ALA A 42 0.27 19.85 -5.49
CA ALA A 42 -0.29 19.86 -4.14
C ALA A 42 -1.83 19.77 -4.16
N VAL A 43 -2.46 19.97 -5.32
CA VAL A 43 -3.84 19.50 -5.54
C VAL A 43 -3.76 17.98 -5.49
N ARG A 44 -4.14 17.43 -4.34
CA ARG A 44 -4.23 16.00 -4.06
C ARG A 44 -4.78 15.32 -5.32
N GLU A 45 -3.94 14.56 -6.03
CA GLU A 45 -4.48 13.65 -7.03
C GLU A 45 -5.50 12.78 -6.32
N PRO A 46 -6.72 12.63 -6.86
CA PRO A 46 -7.72 11.80 -6.22
C PRO A 46 -7.12 10.42 -6.03
N VAL A 47 -6.92 10.03 -4.76
CA VAL A 47 -6.47 8.68 -4.44
C VAL A 47 -7.55 7.76 -5.01
N PRO A 48 -7.22 6.83 -5.92
CA PRO A 48 -8.21 5.94 -6.47
C PRO A 48 -8.85 5.16 -5.32
N GLU A 49 -10.17 5.05 -5.35
CA GLU A 49 -10.91 4.28 -4.34
C GLU A 49 -10.35 2.85 -4.27
N TYR A 50 -10.13 2.37 -3.04
CA TYR A 50 -9.70 0.99 -2.83
C TYR A 50 -10.79 0.03 -3.35
N ARG A 51 -10.45 -0.77 -4.36
CA ARG A 51 -11.35 -1.76 -4.96
C ARG A 51 -10.76 -3.16 -4.85
N ILE A 52 -11.53 -4.08 -4.26
CA ILE A 52 -11.22 -5.50 -4.26
C ILE A 52 -11.63 -6.07 -5.62
N VAL A 53 -10.69 -6.66 -6.35
CA VAL A 53 -10.96 -7.40 -7.59
C VAL A 53 -11.04 -8.89 -7.24
N PRO A 54 -12.25 -9.49 -7.19
CA PRO A 54 -12.37 -10.92 -6.94
C PRO A 54 -11.81 -11.72 -8.11
N ASN A 55 -11.00 -12.74 -7.81
CA ASN A 55 -10.53 -13.70 -8.79
C ASN A 55 -11.59 -14.79 -9.01
N SER A 56 -11.90 -15.12 -10.26
CA SER A 56 -12.77 -16.25 -10.58
C SER A 56 -12.01 -17.57 -10.38
N SER A 57 -12.04 -18.10 -9.16
CA SER A 57 -11.46 -19.41 -8.85
C SER A 57 -12.44 -20.54 -9.16
N GLN A 58 -12.01 -21.59 -9.85
CA GLN A 58 -12.82 -22.81 -10.11
C GLN A 58 -12.78 -23.79 -8.93
N LEU A 59 -12.84 -23.28 -7.69
CA LEU A 59 -12.75 -24.14 -6.51
C LEU A 59 -13.99 -25.02 -6.39
N ILE A 60 -13.74 -26.30 -6.15
CA ILE A 60 -14.79 -27.31 -5.98
C ILE A 60 -15.09 -27.46 -4.49
N GLN A 61 -16.36 -27.49 -4.13
CA GLN A 61 -16.79 -27.69 -2.74
C GLN A 61 -16.28 -29.03 -2.22
N GLY A 62 -15.65 -29.02 -1.04
CA GLY A 62 -15.10 -30.23 -0.41
C GLY A 62 -13.70 -30.63 -0.90
N VAL A 63 -13.16 -29.95 -1.91
CA VAL A 63 -11.79 -30.16 -2.39
C VAL A 63 -10.90 -29.05 -1.85
N ASP A 64 -9.92 -29.40 -1.01
CA ASP A 64 -8.87 -28.48 -0.59
C ASP A 64 -7.77 -28.41 -1.67
N PRO A 65 -7.65 -27.30 -2.42
CA PRO A 65 -6.67 -27.18 -3.50
C PRO A 65 -5.22 -27.19 -3.00
N LEU A 66 -4.98 -26.98 -1.70
CA LEU A 66 -3.65 -27.05 -1.09
C LEU A 66 -3.28 -28.47 -0.66
N LYS A 67 -4.19 -29.44 -0.78
CA LYS A 67 -4.00 -30.83 -0.35
C LYS A 67 -4.28 -31.85 -1.45
N LEU A 68 -4.04 -31.49 -2.71
CA LEU A 68 -4.26 -32.40 -3.85
C LEU A 68 -3.49 -33.73 -3.73
N ASN A 69 -2.32 -33.75 -3.07
CA ASN A 69 -1.57 -34.97 -2.82
C ASN A 69 -2.35 -35.99 -1.96
N GLN A 70 -3.21 -35.55 -1.04
CA GLN A 70 -4.01 -36.47 -0.22
C GLN A 70 -5.07 -37.19 -1.05
N LEU A 71 -5.62 -36.51 -2.05
CA LEU A 71 -6.55 -37.13 -2.99
C LEU A 71 -5.85 -38.17 -3.88
N ASP A 72 -4.58 -37.92 -4.23
CA ASP A 72 -3.74 -38.90 -4.94
C ASP A 72 -3.49 -40.15 -4.06
N ASP A 73 -3.15 -39.95 -2.79
CA ASP A 73 -2.95 -41.05 -1.83
C ASP A 73 -4.22 -41.91 -1.67
N GLU A 74 -5.40 -41.30 -1.56
CA GLU A 74 -6.69 -42.00 -1.45
C GLU A 74 -7.01 -42.82 -2.71
N LEU A 75 -6.73 -42.28 -3.91
CA LEU A 75 -6.92 -42.99 -5.17
C LEU A 75 -5.99 -44.20 -5.28
N GLN A 76 -4.71 -44.05 -4.94
CA GLN A 76 -3.74 -45.16 -4.95
C GLN A 76 -4.10 -46.26 -3.95
N ALA A 77 -4.59 -45.89 -2.76
CA ALA A 77 -5.06 -46.84 -1.75
C ALA A 77 -6.27 -47.65 -2.24
N GLY A 78 -7.18 -47.03 -2.99
CA GLY A 78 -8.33 -47.72 -3.61
C GLY A 78 -7.92 -48.67 -4.74
N GLU A 79 -6.97 -48.27 -5.59
CA GLU A 79 -6.52 -49.08 -6.74
C GLU A 79 -5.73 -50.33 -6.31
N THR A 80 -4.90 -50.19 -5.26
CA THR A 80 -4.12 -51.31 -4.72
C THR A 80 -4.98 -52.41 -4.09
N ALA A 81 -6.16 -52.07 -3.55
CA ALA A 81 -7.11 -53.05 -3.02
C ALA A 81 -7.79 -53.92 -4.09
N SER A 82 -7.76 -53.52 -5.37
CA SER A 82 -8.48 -54.20 -6.45
C SER A 82 -7.58 -55.05 -7.37
N ARG A 83 -6.26 -55.07 -7.19
CA ARG A 83 -5.36 -55.97 -7.96
C ARG A 83 -5.17 -57.30 -7.22
N PRO A 84 -5.40 -58.47 -7.84
CA PRO A 84 -4.99 -59.72 -7.24
C PRO A 84 -3.46 -59.74 -7.15
N VAL A 85 -2.95 -60.06 -5.97
CA VAL A 85 -1.53 -60.25 -5.71
C VAL A 85 -1.04 -61.38 -6.62
N GLN A 86 -0.33 -61.02 -7.69
CA GLN A 86 0.28 -61.99 -8.58
C GLN A 86 1.70 -62.22 -8.06
N GLY A 87 1.92 -63.42 -7.52
CA GLY A 87 3.20 -63.87 -6.96
C GLY A 87 4.26 -64.14 -8.02
#